data_AF-A0A938ECG0-F1
#
_entry.id   AF-A0A938ECG0-F1
#
_cell.length_a   1.000
_cell.length_b   1.000
_cell.length_c   1.000
_cell.angle_alpha   90.00
_cell.angle_beta   90.00
_cell.angle_gamma   90.00
#
_symmetry.space_group_name_H-M   'P 1'
#
loop_
_entity.id
_entity.type
_entity.pdbx_description
1 polymer ?
#
loop_
_entity_poly.entity_id
_entity_poly.type
_entity_poly.pdbx_seq_one_letter_code
_entity_poly.pdbx_strand_id
1 'polypeptide(L)'
;MTPGARVSLCGDCGWSGLPERLWCPACESGRMRDARAQAGVVEETTQVRRGGGIVGEASRIGTVRLAGGGTIVARLAPGASEGGRVRLFDDNGATVARPL
;
A
#
# COMPACT_ATOMS: atom_id res chain seq x y z
N MET A 1 9.18 -11.36 4.75
CA MET A 1 8.78 -10.31 3.79
C MET A 1 8.69 -10.87 2.38
N THR A 2 7.55 -10.70 1.73
CA THR A 2 7.27 -11.16 0.35
C THR A 2 7.20 -9.94 -0.57
N PRO A 3 7.75 -9.98 -1.80
CA PRO A 3 7.62 -8.88 -2.75
C PRO A 3 6.17 -8.53 -3.10
N GLY A 4 5.89 -7.24 -3.19
CA GLY A 4 4.59 -6.67 -3.54
C GLY A 4 3.57 -6.67 -2.40
N ALA A 5 2.74 -5.64 -2.35
CA ALA A 5 1.59 -5.52 -1.44
C ALA A 5 0.37 -6.24 -2.02
N ARG A 6 -0.40 -6.94 -1.20
CA ARG A 6 -1.69 -7.53 -1.60
C ARG A 6 -2.69 -6.43 -1.92
N VAL A 7 -3.39 -6.54 -3.05
CA VAL A 7 -4.40 -5.57 -3.50
C VAL A 7 -5.52 -6.28 -4.23
N SER A 8 -6.70 -5.66 -4.25
CA SER A 8 -7.73 -5.99 -5.25
C SER A 8 -7.33 -5.37 -6.58
N LEU A 9 -7.55 -6.09 -7.69
CA LEU A 9 -7.36 -5.61 -9.05
C LEU A 9 -8.64 -5.83 -9.86
N CYS A 10 -9.12 -4.78 -10.51
CA CYS A 10 -10.19 -4.89 -11.49
C CYS A 10 -9.65 -5.48 -12.80
N GLY A 11 -10.30 -6.51 -13.31
CA GLY A 11 -9.98 -7.13 -14.60
C GLY A 11 -10.31 -6.26 -15.82
N ASP A 12 -11.11 -5.19 -15.64
CA ASP A 12 -11.70 -4.44 -16.75
C ASP A 12 -11.01 -3.11 -16.98
N CYS A 13 -10.86 -2.30 -15.92
CA CYS A 13 -10.22 -0.99 -16.01
C CYS A 13 -8.82 -0.93 -15.39
N GLY A 14 -8.35 -2.03 -14.78
CA GLY A 14 -7.03 -2.09 -14.16
C GLY A 14 -6.91 -1.32 -12.83
N TRP A 15 -8.02 -0.80 -12.27
CA TRP A 15 -7.98 -0.20 -10.94
C TRP A 15 -7.41 -1.19 -9.92
N SER A 16 -6.51 -0.73 -9.06
CA SER A 16 -5.92 -1.56 -8.01
C SER A 16 -5.82 -0.83 -6.69
N GLY A 17 -6.22 -1.47 -5.59
CA GLY A 17 -6.16 -0.86 -4.26
C GLY A 17 -6.60 -1.78 -3.13
N LEU A 18 -6.64 -1.21 -1.92
CA LEU A 18 -7.21 -1.83 -0.72
C LEU A 18 -8.38 -0.98 -0.18
N PRO A 19 -9.26 -1.55 0.67
CA PRO A 19 -9.33 -2.96 1.11
C PRO A 19 -9.75 -3.93 -0.01
N GLU A 20 -9.91 -5.21 0.33
CA GLU A 20 -10.55 -6.19 -0.56
C GLU A 20 -11.94 -5.72 -1.01
N ARG A 21 -12.29 -5.93 -2.29
CA ARG A 21 -13.56 -5.44 -2.86
C ARG A 21 -14.22 -6.46 -3.77
N LEU A 22 -15.55 -6.50 -3.68
CA LEU A 22 -16.43 -7.29 -4.57
C LEU A 22 -16.75 -6.56 -5.89
N TRP A 23 -16.47 -5.26 -5.99
CA TRP A 23 -16.73 -4.44 -7.18
C TRP A 23 -15.71 -3.30 -7.32
N CYS A 24 -15.52 -2.82 -8.55
CA CYS A 24 -14.55 -1.78 -8.88
C CYS A 24 -15.10 -0.37 -8.61
N PRO A 25 -14.42 0.48 -7.80
CA PRO A 25 -14.90 1.83 -7.53
C PRO A 25 -14.77 2.79 -8.74
N ALA A 26 -14.05 2.40 -9.79
CA ALA A 26 -13.81 3.25 -10.95
C ALA A 26 -14.76 2.95 -12.13
N CYS A 27 -15.08 1.68 -12.38
CA CYS A 27 -15.91 1.26 -13.52
C CYS A 27 -17.08 0.33 -13.14
N GLU A 28 -17.31 0.12 -11.84
CA GLU A 28 -18.42 -0.67 -11.28
C GLU A 28 -18.43 -2.17 -11.62
N SER A 29 -17.46 -2.64 -12.41
CA SER A 29 -17.33 -4.06 -12.74
C SER A 29 -17.16 -4.93 -11.49
N GLY A 30 -17.84 -6.08 -11.48
CA GLY A 30 -17.68 -7.13 -10.47
C GLY A 30 -16.47 -8.05 -10.71
N ARG A 31 -15.71 -7.85 -11.80
CA ARG A 31 -14.52 -8.69 -12.12
C ARG A 31 -13.31 -8.26 -11.28
N MET A 32 -13.39 -8.48 -9.98
CA MET A 32 -12.31 -8.23 -9.02
C MET A 32 -11.51 -9.52 -8.76
N ARG A 33 -10.19 -9.39 -8.61
CA ARG A 33 -9.29 -10.49 -8.26
C ARG A 33 -8.14 -10.03 -7.36
N ASP A 34 -7.55 -10.97 -6.64
CA ASP A 34 -6.32 -10.73 -5.89
C ASP A 34 -5.13 -10.49 -6.80
N ALA A 35 -4.29 -9.52 -6.44
CA ALA A 35 -3.04 -9.22 -7.12
C ALA A 35 -1.97 -8.71 -6.15
N ARG A 36 -0.77 -8.46 -6.68
CA ARG A 36 0.35 -7.85 -5.95
C ARG A 36 0.84 -6.58 -6.64
N ALA A 37 0.71 -5.45 -5.95
CA ALA A 37 1.27 -4.18 -6.39
C ALA A 37 2.75 -4.10 -6.00
N GLN A 38 3.64 -3.88 -6.97
CA GLN A 38 5.09 -3.90 -6.76
C GLN A 38 5.67 -2.58 -6.29
N ALA A 39 5.02 -1.46 -6.64
CA ALA A 39 5.53 -0.12 -6.38
C ALA A 39 4.39 0.90 -6.28
N GLY A 40 4.71 2.09 -5.76
CA GLY A 40 3.81 3.23 -5.72
C GLY A 40 4.56 4.53 -5.40
N VAL A 41 3.80 5.59 -5.16
CA VAL A 41 4.30 6.91 -4.76
C VAL A 41 3.74 7.24 -3.38
N VAL A 42 4.58 7.65 -2.44
CA VAL A 42 4.14 8.09 -1.12
C VAL A 42 3.42 9.44 -1.26
N GLU A 43 2.20 9.55 -0.77
CA GLU A 43 1.40 10.78 -0.86
C GLU A 43 1.39 11.57 0.43
N GLU A 44 1.21 10.91 1.58
CA GLU A 44 1.23 11.56 2.89
C GLU A 44 2.01 10.69 3.87
N THR A 45 2.65 11.31 4.87
CA THR A 45 3.38 10.58 5.92
C THR A 45 3.05 11.08 7.31
N THR A 46 3.08 10.19 8.29
CA THR A 46 2.97 10.53 9.71
C THR A 46 3.84 9.63 10.58
N GLN A 47 4.10 10.08 11.80
CA GLN A 47 4.92 9.38 12.78
C GLN A 47 4.04 8.79 13.89
N VAL A 48 4.14 7.48 14.07
CA VAL A 48 3.55 6.76 15.19
C VAL A 48 4.55 6.75 16.34
N ARG A 49 4.28 7.55 17.37
CA ARG A 49 5.13 7.67 18.57
C ARG A 49 4.75 6.71 19.69
N ARG A 50 3.52 6.21 19.68
CA ARG A 50 3.00 5.20 20.62
C ARG A 50 2.06 4.26 19.86
N GLY A 51 2.36 2.98 19.85
CA GLY A 51 1.51 1.93 19.29
C GLY A 51 1.04 0.99 20.40
N GLY A 52 -0.17 0.44 20.28
CA GLY A 52 -0.66 -0.57 21.22
C GLY A 52 0.16 -1.86 21.10
N GLY A 53 0.82 -2.27 22.18
CA GLY A 53 1.46 -3.60 22.29
C GLY A 53 2.91 -3.72 21.79
N ILE A 54 3.50 -2.67 21.20
CA ILE A 54 4.93 -2.67 20.80
C ILE A 54 5.65 -1.56 21.55
N VAL A 55 6.45 -1.94 22.54
CA VAL A 55 7.44 -1.07 23.17
C VAL A 55 8.68 -1.07 22.26
N GLY A 56 8.85 -0.03 21.44
CA GLY A 56 9.94 0.04 20.45
C GLY A 56 9.77 1.19 19.45
N GLU A 57 10.87 1.52 18.77
CA GLU A 57 11.15 2.71 17.93
C GLU A 57 9.96 3.34 17.18
N ALA A 58 9.94 4.67 17.16
CA ALA A 58 8.95 5.46 16.43
C ALA A 58 8.84 4.99 14.98
N SER A 59 7.68 4.50 14.58
CA SER A 59 7.44 3.98 13.23
C SER A 59 6.82 5.05 12.35
N ARG A 60 7.27 5.18 11.10
CA ARG A 60 6.61 6.03 10.11
C ARG A 60 5.61 5.21 9.31
N ILE A 61 4.43 5.78 9.09
CA ILE A 61 3.44 5.25 8.17
C ILE A 61 3.12 6.30 7.12
N GLY A 62 2.58 5.87 5.99
CA GLY A 62 2.11 6.77 4.96
C GLY A 62 1.10 6.13 4.04
N THR A 63 0.42 6.97 3.27
CA THR A 63 -0.40 6.58 2.14
C THR A 63 0.49 6.41 0.92
N VAL A 64 0.26 5.35 0.15
CA VAL A 64 0.98 5.07 -1.10
C VAL A 64 -0.04 4.92 -2.22
N ARG A 65 0.02 5.82 -3.20
CA ARG A 65 -0.78 5.70 -4.42
C ARG A 65 -0.16 4.71 -5.38
N LEU A 66 -1.00 3.80 -5.85
CA LEU A 66 -0.65 2.77 -6.81
C LEU A 66 -0.86 3.26 -8.25
N ALA A 67 -0.21 2.60 -9.21
CA ALA A 67 -0.39 2.92 -10.63
C ALA A 67 -1.85 2.74 -11.09
N GLY A 68 -2.57 1.76 -10.52
CA GLY A 68 -4.00 1.55 -10.76
C GLY A 68 -4.93 2.51 -9.99
N GLY A 69 -4.42 3.62 -9.45
CA GLY A 69 -5.21 4.71 -8.87
C GLY A 69 -5.68 4.53 -7.43
N GLY A 70 -5.73 3.31 -6.89
CA GLY A 70 -6.02 3.11 -5.47
C GLY A 70 -4.86 3.50 -4.56
N THR A 71 -5.17 3.74 -3.29
CA THR A 71 -4.20 4.12 -2.25
C THR A 71 -4.18 3.04 -1.16
N ILE A 72 -2.99 2.76 -0.62
CA ILE A 72 -2.80 1.81 0.48
C ILE A 72 -2.05 2.47 1.64
N VAL A 73 -2.26 1.99 2.86
CA VAL A 73 -1.48 2.41 4.03
C VAL A 73 -0.30 1.46 4.20
N ALA A 74 0.91 2.02 4.34
CA ALA A 74 2.14 1.26 4.48
C ALA A 74 3.02 1.78 5.60
N ARG A 75 3.76 0.88 6.26
CA ARG A 75 4.92 1.25 7.08
C ARG A 75 6.05 1.70 6.16
N LEU A 76 6.62 2.87 6.44
CA LEU A 76 7.70 3.45 5.65
C LEU A 76 9.06 3.07 6.23
N ALA A 77 9.92 2.48 5.42
CA ALA A 77 11.32 2.26 5.78
C ALA A 77 12.09 3.59 5.78
N PRO A 78 13.25 3.67 6.46
CA PRO A 78 14.13 4.84 6.37
C PRO A 78 14.40 5.24 4.91
N GLY A 79 14.35 6.54 4.63
CA GLY A 79 14.54 7.10 3.28
C GLY A 79 13.27 7.17 2.42
N ALA A 80 12.17 6.49 2.76
CA ALA A 80 10.89 6.75 2.10
C ALA A 80 10.28 8.08 2.59
N SER A 81 9.99 8.98 1.67
CA SER A 81 9.42 10.30 1.93
C SER A 81 8.26 10.60 0.99
N GLU A 82 7.45 11.58 1.36
CA GLU A 82 6.40 12.15 0.51
C GLU A 82 6.92 12.50 -0.89
N GLY A 83 6.13 12.22 -1.92
CA GLY A 83 6.50 12.33 -3.33
C GLY A 83 7.47 11.26 -3.83
N GLY A 84 8.10 10.51 -2.93
CA GLY A 84 9.08 9.47 -3.25
C GLY A 84 8.43 8.22 -3.85
N ARG A 85 9.11 7.62 -4.84
CA ARG A 85 8.75 6.29 -5.33
C ARG A 85 9.26 5.21 -4.39
N VAL A 86 8.46 4.18 -4.20
CA VAL A 86 8.76 3.08 -3.28
C VAL A 86 8.51 1.72 -3.92
N ARG A 87 9.30 0.72 -3.52
CA ARG A 87 9.00 -0.69 -3.71
C ARG A 87 8.18 -1.20 -2.53
N LEU A 88 7.17 -2.01 -2.82
CA LEU A 88 6.24 -2.54 -1.85
C LEU A 88 6.56 -3.99 -1.49
N PHE A 89 6.32 -4.33 -0.23
CA PHE A 89 6.49 -5.67 0.33
C PHE A 89 5.34 -5.97 1.28
N ASP A 90 4.98 -7.25 1.37
CA ASP A 90 4.10 -7.80 2.40
C ASP A 90 4.96 -8.39 3.52
N ASP A 91 4.73 -7.92 4.75
CA ASP A 91 5.37 -8.40 5.96
C ASP A 91 4.29 -8.96 6.89
N ASN A 92 3.93 -10.23 6.68
CA ASN A 92 2.88 -10.93 7.42
C ASN A 92 1.53 -10.19 7.39
N GLY A 93 1.12 -9.73 6.19
CA GLY A 93 -0.12 -8.97 5.98
C GLY A 93 0.02 -7.46 6.20
N ALA A 94 1.10 -6.97 6.80
CA ALA A 94 1.40 -5.55 6.86
C ALA A 94 2.14 -5.09 5.60
N THR A 95 1.68 -4.01 4.98
CA THR A 95 2.41 -3.43 3.84
C THR A 95 3.62 -2.63 4.32
N VAL A 96 4.78 -2.87 3.73
CA VAL A 96 6.03 -2.14 3.95
C VAL A 96 6.48 -1.48 2.64
N ALA A 97 6.78 -0.19 2.69
CA ALA A 97 7.28 0.59 1.57
C ALA A 97 8.76 0.95 1.79
N ARG A 98 9.61 0.59 0.84
CA ARG A 98 11.05 0.91 0.83
C ARG A 98 11.35 1.89 -0.30
N PRO A 99 12.20 2.90 -0.10
CA PRO A 99 12.62 3.78 -1.19
C PRO A 99 13.23 2.95 -2.33
N LEU A 100 13.00 3.41 -3.57
CA LEU A 100 13.68 2.89 -4.76
C LEU A 100 15.08 3.45 -4.90
#